data_AF-A0AAV4AR77-F1
#
_entry.id   AF-A0AAV4AR77-F1
#
_cell.length_a   1.000
_cell.length_b   1.000
_cell.length_c   1.000
_cell.angle_alpha   90.00
_cell.angle_beta   90.00
_cell.angle_gamma   90.00
#
_symmetry.space_group_name_H-M   'P 1'
#
loop_
_entity.id
_entity.type
_entity.pdbx_description
1 polymer ?
#
loop_
_entity_poly.entity_id
_entity_poly.type
_entity_poly.pdbx_seq_one_letter_code
_entity_poly.pdbx_strand_id
1 'polypeptide(L)'
;MYGPDSPHWRFSVPRAPWWGGWWERMIKVMKLALKRSVGLKCLERIKLETTLVEVEACINSRPLTFVGDDFDSGHPLSPSHFLLGRGNHLLKVDIPLGVNSTLVSASPILETLAK
;
A
#
# COMPACT_ATOMS: atom_id res chain seq x y z
N MET A 1 -34.22 -10.65 7.41
CA MET A 1 -33.08 -10.03 8.13
C MET A 1 -31.79 -9.99 7.32
N TYR A 2 -31.74 -10.49 6.08
CA TYR A 2 -30.65 -10.19 5.14
C TYR A 2 -31.27 -9.97 3.76
N GLY A 3 -31.08 -8.78 3.20
CA GLY A 3 -31.60 -8.42 1.89
C GLY A 3 -30.87 -9.14 0.76
N PRO A 4 -31.27 -8.92 -0.51
CA PRO A 4 -30.58 -9.45 -1.68
C PRO A 4 -29.08 -9.08 -1.71
N ASP A 5 -28.69 -7.98 -1.06
CA ASP A 5 -27.30 -7.48 -1.00
C ASP A 5 -26.47 -8.06 0.15
N SER A 6 -26.91 -9.19 0.73
CA SER A 6 -26.16 -9.80 1.83
C SER A 6 -24.86 -10.46 1.36
N PRO A 7 -23.77 -10.34 2.15
CA PRO A 7 -22.49 -10.93 1.79
C PRO A 7 -22.56 -12.45 1.84
N HIS A 8 -22.10 -13.09 0.76
CA HIS A 8 -22.02 -14.54 0.66
C HIS A 8 -20.63 -15.02 1.11
N TRP A 9 -20.58 -15.76 2.20
CA TRP A 9 -19.33 -16.35 2.69
C TRP A 9 -18.87 -17.49 1.79
N ARG A 10 -17.60 -17.45 1.36
CA ARG A 10 -16.95 -18.53 0.62
C ARG A 10 -15.66 -18.92 1.31
N PHE A 11 -15.53 -20.20 1.65
CA PHE A 11 -14.32 -20.76 2.27
C PHE A 11 -13.35 -21.26 1.20
N SER A 12 -12.07 -21.30 1.54
CA SER A 12 -11.05 -21.90 0.67
C SER A 12 -11.23 -23.41 0.58
N VAL A 13 -10.90 -23.97 -0.59
CA VAL A 13 -10.97 -25.41 -0.81
C VAL A 13 -9.90 -26.12 0.04
N PRO A 14 -10.24 -27.19 0.78
CA PRO A 14 -9.24 -27.95 1.54
C PRO A 14 -8.20 -28.54 0.59
N ARG A 15 -6.92 -28.51 1.00
CA ARG A 15 -5.76 -28.96 0.20
C ARG A 15 -5.49 -28.16 -1.09
N ALA A 16 -6.02 -26.94 -1.22
CA ALA A 16 -5.67 -26.02 -2.31
C ALA A 16 -4.84 -24.84 -1.79
N PRO A 17 -3.56 -25.03 -1.39
CA PRO A 17 -2.73 -23.95 -0.83
C PRO A 17 -2.53 -22.77 -1.81
N TRP A 18 -2.61 -23.01 -3.12
CA TRP A 18 -2.47 -21.95 -4.13
C TRP A 18 -3.64 -20.97 -4.15
N TRP A 19 -4.83 -21.36 -3.67
CA TRP A 19 -5.99 -20.46 -3.61
C TRP A 19 -5.69 -19.21 -2.78
N GLY A 20 -4.81 -19.34 -1.78
CA GLY A 20 -4.45 -18.27 -0.87
C GLY A 20 -3.18 -17.50 -1.16
N GLY A 21 -2.45 -17.87 -2.20
CA GLY A 21 -1.12 -17.30 -2.42
C GLY A 21 -1.13 -15.77 -2.59
N TRP A 22 -2.21 -15.20 -3.13
CA TRP A 22 -2.28 -13.74 -3.35
C TRP A 22 -2.45 -12.96 -2.04
N TRP A 23 -3.37 -13.34 -1.14
CA TRP A 23 -3.53 -12.65 0.14
C TRP A 23 -2.33 -12.90 1.05
N GLU A 24 -1.74 -14.09 1.03
CA GLU A 24 -0.51 -14.40 1.76
C GLU A 24 0.65 -13.51 1.30
N ARG A 25 0.78 -13.31 -0.02
CA ARG A 25 1.79 -12.41 -0.59
C ARG A 25 1.52 -10.96 -0.16
N MET A 26 0.26 -10.50 -0.16
CA MET A 26 -0.09 -9.17 0.34
C MET A 26 0.25 -9.00 1.82
N ILE A 27 -0.07 -9.98 2.66
CA ILE A 27 0.29 -10.00 4.09
C ILE A 27 1.81 -9.92 4.26
N LYS A 28 2.58 -10.65 3.43
CA LYS A 28 4.05 -10.60 3.45
C LYS A 28 4.57 -9.21 3.11
N VAL A 29 4.03 -8.54 2.10
CA VAL A 29 4.41 -7.16 1.72
C VAL A 29 4.12 -6.19 2.86
N MET A 30 2.92 -6.28 3.45
CA MET A 30 2.53 -5.46 4.60
C MET A 30 3.48 -5.63 5.79
N LYS A 31 3.74 -6.87 6.19
CA LYS A 31 4.66 -7.17 7.29
C LYS A 31 6.09 -6.70 7.02
N LEU A 32 6.56 -6.81 5.78
CA LEU A 32 7.90 -6.35 5.40
C LEU A 32 8.00 -4.82 5.49
N ALA A 33 7.00 -4.10 4.96
CA ALA A 33 6.94 -2.65 5.04
C ALA A 33 6.89 -2.18 6.50
N LEU A 34 6.07 -2.83 7.33
CA LEU A 34 5.96 -2.53 8.75
C LEU A 34 7.25 -2.83 9.52
N LYS A 35 7.94 -3.93 9.21
CA LYS A 35 9.23 -4.26 9.82
C LYS A 35 10.30 -3.23 9.44
N ARG A 36 10.28 -2.73 8.21
CA ARG A 36 11.19 -1.68 7.74
C ARG A 36 10.88 -0.32 8.37
N SER A 37 9.62 0.01 8.55
CA SER A 37 9.20 1.28 9.15
C SER A 37 9.48 1.36 10.65
N VAL A 38 9.17 0.29 11.39
CA VAL A 38 9.30 0.26 12.86
C VAL A 38 10.71 -0.14 13.31
N GLY A 39 11.38 -1.01 12.54
CA GLY A 39 12.67 -1.58 12.90
C GLY A 39 12.56 -2.49 14.13
N LEU A 40 13.41 -2.24 15.14
CA LEU A 40 13.45 -3.00 16.40
C LEU A 40 12.69 -2.32 17.55
N LYS A 41 11.93 -1.25 17.27
CA LYS A 41 11.26 -0.45 18.30
C LYS A 41 9.91 -1.06 18.69
N CYS A 42 9.50 -0.89 19.94
CA CYS A 42 8.13 -1.15 20.38
C CYS A 42 7.35 0.17 20.34
N LEU A 43 6.25 0.22 19.59
CA LEU A 43 5.42 1.41 19.45
C LEU A 43 4.21 1.34 20.38
N GLU A 44 3.82 2.49 20.90
CA GLU A 44 2.53 2.68 21.56
C GLU A 44 1.39 2.52 20.54
N ARG A 45 0.22 2.08 21.00
CA ARG A 45 -0.96 1.78 20.17
C ARG A 45 -1.25 2.88 19.13
N ILE A 46 -1.32 4.14 19.54
CA ILE A 46 -1.64 5.26 18.64
C ILE A 46 -0.59 5.38 17.54
N LYS A 47 0.69 5.28 17.89
CA LYS A 47 1.79 5.36 16.92
C LYS A 47 1.78 4.17 15.96
N LEU A 48 1.44 2.98 16.45
CA LEU A 48 1.28 1.79 15.60
C LEU A 48 0.12 1.95 14.61
N GLU A 49 -1.03 2.44 15.07
CA GLU A 49 -2.19 2.74 14.22
C GLU A 49 -1.83 3.73 13.11
N THR A 50 -1.15 4.83 13.45
CA THR A 50 -0.67 5.80 12.44
C THR A 50 0.32 5.18 11.46
N THR A 51 1.31 4.41 11.95
CA THR A 51 2.29 3.72 11.11
C THR A 51 1.61 2.75 10.13
N LEU A 52 0.56 2.06 10.57
CA LEU A 52 -0.19 1.14 9.72
C LEU A 52 -0.90 1.89 8.58
N VAL A 53 -1.52 3.03 8.86
CA VAL A 53 -2.18 3.86 7.83
C VAL A 53 -1.17 4.38 6.81
N GLU A 54 0.01 4.83 7.27
CA GLU A 54 1.09 5.28 6.37
C GLU A 54 1.60 4.14 5.46
N VAL A 55 1.79 2.95 6.04
CA VAL A 55 2.22 1.77 5.28
C VAL A 55 1.15 1.33 4.26
N GLU A 56 -0.12 1.34 4.65
CA GLU A 56 -1.24 1.06 3.74
C GLU A 56 -1.24 2.05 2.57
N ALA A 57 -1.13 3.36 2.86
CA ALA A 57 -1.08 4.38 1.84
C ALA A 57 0.08 4.12 0.86
N CYS A 58 1.25 3.76 1.37
CA CYS A 58 2.44 3.47 0.57
C CYS A 58 2.29 2.25 -0.34
N ILE A 59 1.67 1.17 0.15
CA ILE A 59 1.41 -0.02 -0.67
C ILE A 59 0.41 0.31 -1.78
N ASN A 60 -0.63 1.08 -1.47
CA ASN A 60 -1.70 1.42 -2.40
C ASN A 60 -1.32 2.51 -3.42
N SER A 61 -0.34 3.36 -3.12
CA SER A 61 0.21 4.35 -4.07
C SER A 61 1.27 3.76 -5.00
N ARG A 62 1.84 2.58 -4.67
CA ARG A 62 2.93 1.98 -5.43
C ARG A 62 2.53 1.74 -6.90
N PRO A 63 3.32 2.19 -7.88
CA PRO A 63 3.02 1.99 -9.29
C PRO A 63 3.10 0.49 -9.66
N LEU A 64 2.09 0.00 -10.38
CA LEU A 64 2.02 -1.35 -10.95
C LEU A 64 2.55 -1.37 -12.39
N THR A 65 2.03 -0.46 -13.22
CA THR A 65 2.41 -0.31 -14.62
C THR A 65 2.16 1.12 -15.09
N PHE A 66 2.92 1.57 -16.07
CA PHE A 66 2.58 2.77 -16.83
C PHE A 66 1.55 2.41 -17.90
N VAL A 67 0.68 3.37 -18.25
CA VAL A 67 -0.37 3.18 -19.26
C VAL A 67 -0.20 4.28 -20.31
N GLY A 68 0.27 3.91 -21.49
CA GLY A 68 0.53 4.84 -22.60
C GLY A 68 1.77 4.44 -23.39
N ASP A 69 1.87 4.91 -24.64
CA ASP A 69 3.05 4.76 -25.51
C ASP A 69 4.04 5.93 -25.33
N ASP A 70 3.56 7.04 -24.75
CA ASP A 70 4.37 8.21 -24.46
C ASP A 70 4.92 8.13 -23.02
N PHE A 71 6.24 8.30 -22.88
CA PHE A 71 6.91 8.42 -21.57
C PHE A 71 6.38 9.58 -20.71
N ASP A 72 5.62 10.50 -21.31
CA ASP A 72 5.08 11.72 -20.70
C ASP A 72 3.56 11.64 -20.41
N SER A 73 2.86 10.62 -20.92
CA SER A 73 1.41 10.52 -20.80
C SER A 73 1.00 9.75 -19.53
N GLY A 74 0.99 10.46 -18.41
CA GLY A 74 0.02 10.18 -17.34
C GLY A 74 0.48 9.19 -16.27
N HIS A 75 0.10 9.52 -15.04
CA HIS A 75 0.48 8.84 -13.82
C HIS A 75 0.41 7.30 -13.90
N PRO A 76 1.38 6.60 -13.27
CA PRO A 76 1.36 5.14 -13.28
C PRO A 76 0.09 4.60 -12.61
N LEU A 77 -0.42 3.50 -13.16
CA LEU A 77 -1.54 2.77 -12.60
C LEU A 77 -1.11 2.17 -11.26
N SER A 78 -1.84 2.51 -10.20
CA SER A 78 -1.58 2.02 -8.83
C SER A 78 -2.80 1.26 -8.29
N PRO A 79 -2.66 0.44 -7.23
CA PRO A 79 -3.80 -0.22 -6.60
C PRO A 79 -4.93 0.73 -6.21
N SER A 80 -4.62 1.95 -5.74
CA SER A 80 -5.63 2.97 -5.44
C SER A 80 -6.50 3.34 -6.62
N HIS A 81 -6.00 3.30 -7.85
CA HIS A 81 -6.83 3.56 -9.03
C HIS A 81 -7.96 2.53 -9.16
N PHE A 82 -7.72 1.27 -8.78
CA PHE A 82 -8.75 0.23 -8.76
C PHE A 82 -9.69 0.35 -7.56
N LEU A 83 -9.16 0.72 -6.39
CA LEU A 83 -9.95 0.79 -5.15
C LEU A 83 -10.82 2.05 -5.06
N LEU A 84 -10.32 3.18 -5.55
CA LEU A 84 -10.93 4.50 -5.38
C LEU A 84 -11.35 5.15 -6.71
N GLY A 85 -11.02 4.53 -7.85
CA GLY A 85 -11.20 5.13 -9.18
C GLY A 85 -10.22 6.26 -9.49
N ARG A 86 -9.24 6.52 -8.62
CA ARG A 86 -8.22 7.58 -8.74
C ARG A 86 -6.95 7.23 -7.97
N GLY A 87 -5.84 7.89 -8.30
CA GLY A 87 -4.58 7.74 -7.56
C GLY A 87 -4.71 8.17 -6.09
N ASN A 88 -3.88 7.58 -5.22
CA ASN A 88 -3.85 7.98 -3.81
C ASN A 88 -3.20 9.36 -3.66
N HIS A 89 -3.99 10.40 -3.40
CA HIS A 89 -3.46 11.75 -3.21
C HIS A 89 -2.75 11.95 -1.86
N LEU A 90 -2.92 11.03 -0.90
CA LEU A 90 -2.28 11.11 0.41
C LEU A 90 -0.74 11.01 0.33
N LEU A 91 -0.22 10.48 -0.77
CA LEU A 91 1.20 10.36 -1.05
C LEU A 91 1.57 11.02 -2.38
N LYS A 92 0.99 12.18 -2.72
CA LYS A 92 1.63 13.10 -3.69
C LYS A 92 2.96 13.63 -3.11
N VAL A 93 3.86 12.71 -2.80
CA VAL A 93 5.28 12.91 -2.99
C VAL A 93 5.43 12.66 -4.48
N ASP A 94 5.52 13.74 -5.26
CA ASP A 94 6.18 13.64 -6.56
C ASP A 94 7.49 12.93 -6.25
N ILE A 95 7.63 11.66 -6.65
CA ILE A 95 8.93 10.98 -6.58
C ILE A 95 9.66 11.65 -7.73
N PRO A 96 10.50 12.67 -7.51
CA PRO A 96 11.29 13.15 -8.60
C PRO A 96 12.32 12.03 -8.79
N LEU A 97 12.83 11.84 -10.00
CA LEU A 97 14.05 11.05 -10.19
C LEU A 97 15.28 11.76 -9.60
N GLY A 98 15.14 12.29 -8.37
CA GLY A 98 16.03 13.25 -7.70
C GLY A 98 15.32 13.86 -6.49
N VAL A 99 15.45 13.19 -5.34
CA VAL A 99 15.12 13.64 -3.98
C VAL A 99 15.07 15.17 -3.80
N ASN A 100 13.96 15.74 -3.29
CA ASN A 100 13.84 17.07 -2.65
C ASN A 100 12.52 17.10 -1.80
N SER A 101 12.46 16.82 -0.50
CA SER A 101 12.95 17.53 0.72
C SER A 101 11.96 18.44 1.48
N THR A 102 10.68 18.59 1.11
CA THR A 102 9.76 19.45 1.91
C THR A 102 8.44 18.82 2.38
N LEU A 103 8.03 17.65 1.86
CA LEU A 103 6.90 16.88 2.42
C LEU A 103 7.31 15.50 2.98
N VAL A 104 8.61 15.20 2.97
CA VAL A 104 9.19 13.98 3.58
C VAL A 104 9.32 14.11 5.10
N SER A 105 9.26 15.34 5.64
CA SER A 105 9.56 15.67 7.04
C SER A 105 8.52 15.20 8.07
N ALA A 106 7.34 14.70 7.68
CA ALA A 106 6.27 14.36 8.64
C ALA A 106 6.10 12.87 8.92
N SER A 107 6.69 11.98 8.11
CA SER A 107 6.51 10.53 8.25
C SER A 107 7.86 9.83 8.39
N PRO A 108 8.20 9.27 9.57
CA PRO A 108 9.48 8.59 9.84
C PRO A 108 9.82 7.45 8.86
N ILE A 109 8.80 6.93 8.16
CA ILE A 109 8.88 5.78 7.27
C ILE A 109 9.45 6.14 5.90
N LEU A 110 9.16 7.34 5.38
CA LEU A 110 9.59 7.76 4.04
C LEU A 110 11.10 8.06 4.00
N GLU A 111 11.70 8.49 5.11
CA GLU A 111 13.16 8.60 5.26
C GLU A 111 13.87 7.25 5.30
N THR A 112 13.19 6.21 5.79
CA THR A 112 13.78 4.88 6.00
C THR A 112 13.74 4.01 4.74
N LEU A 113 12.83 4.31 3.80
CA LEU A 113 12.71 3.60 2.51
C LEU A 113 13.52 4.25 1.38
N ALA A 114 14.07 5.45 1.59
CA ALA A 114 14.92 6.17 0.63
C ALA A 114 16.43 5.86 0.77
N LYS A 115 16.83 5.05 1.76
CA LYS A 115 18.18 4.51 1.95
C LYS A 115 18.21 3.03 1.62
#